data_AF-G9XA52-F1
#
_entry.id   AF-G9XA52-F1
#
_cell.length_a   1.000
_cell.length_b   1.000
_cell.length_c   1.000
_cell.angle_alpha   90.00
_cell.angle_beta   90.00
_cell.angle_gamma   90.00
#
_symmetry.space_group_name_H-M   'P 1'
#
loop_
_entity.id
_entity.type
_entity.pdbx_description
1 polymer ?
#
loop_
_entity_poly.entity_id
_entity_poly.type
_entity_poly.pdbx_seq_one_letter_code
_entity_poly.pdbx_strand_id
1 'polypeptide(L)' 'MAKYIALISFAGTDISAYQGQEIEIENDDIAENLVDIGYLLPVEKTSEEKGKSARGKKK' A
#
# COMPACT_ATOMS: atom_id res chain seq x y z
N MET A 1 0.64 -10.65 -10.03
CA MET A 1 0.79 -10.50 -8.57
C MET A 1 1.01 -9.03 -8.30
N ALA A 2 0.07 -8.40 -7.59
CA ALA A 2 0.11 -6.98 -7.27
C ALA A 2 0.78 -6.77 -5.89
N LYS A 3 1.58 -5.71 -5.79
CA LYS A 3 2.30 -5.35 -4.57
C LYS A 3 1.58 -4.21 -3.87
N TYR A 4 1.48 -4.33 -2.55
CA TYR A 4 0.79 -3.40 -1.69
C TYR A 4 1.67 -3.02 -0.50
N ILE A 5 1.52 -1.82 0.02
CA ILE A 5 2.10 -1.39 1.28
C ILE A 5 1.01 -1.45 2.35
N ALA A 6 1.29 -2.14 3.45
CA ALA A 6 0.40 -2.14 4.60
C ALA A 6 0.41 -0.77 5.28
N LEU A 7 -0.76 -0.13 5.38
CA LEU A 7 -0.91 1.15 6.05
C LEU A 7 -1.06 1.00 7.57
N ILE A 8 -1.46 -0.19 8.02
CA ILE A 8 -1.55 -0.57 9.43
C ILE A 8 -0.98 -1.98 9.62
N SER A 9 -0.63 -2.33 10.85
CA SER A 9 -0.23 -3.69 11.19
C SER A 9 -1.47 -4.57 11.37
N PHE A 10 -1.53 -5.69 10.69
CA PHE A 10 -2.63 -6.67 10.81
C PHE A 10 -2.10 -8.10 10.69
N ALA A 11 -2.76 -9.03 11.36
CA ALA A 11 -2.42 -10.45 11.34
C ALA A 11 -3.71 -11.26 11.06
N GLY A 12 -3.84 -11.76 9.84
CA GLY A 12 -4.89 -12.68 9.41
C GLY A 12 -4.34 -14.10 9.21
N THR A 13 -5.24 -15.07 9.05
CA THR A 13 -4.91 -16.47 8.75
C THR A 13 -4.13 -16.62 7.45
N ASP A 14 -4.48 -15.81 6.45
CA ASP A 14 -3.93 -15.90 5.09
C ASP A 14 -2.90 -14.80 4.80
N ILE A 15 -2.99 -13.64 5.45
CA ILE A 15 -2.14 -12.48 5.20
C ILE A 15 -1.83 -11.76 6.50
N SER A 16 -0.53 -11.56 6.78
CA SER A 16 -0.04 -10.80 7.92
C SER A 16 0.99 -9.79 7.45
N ALA A 17 0.87 -8.55 7.91
CA ALA A 17 1.77 -7.48 7.51
C ALA A 17 1.97 -6.48 8.65
N TYR A 18 3.18 -5.93 8.75
CA TYR A 18 3.45 -4.78 9.61
C TYR A 18 3.20 -3.48 8.85
N GLN A 19 2.80 -2.42 9.56
CA GLN A 19 2.69 -1.09 8.98
C GLN A 19 3.98 -0.68 8.25
N GLY A 20 3.84 -0.22 7.01
CA GLY A 20 4.93 0.17 6.11
C GLY A 20 5.59 -0.98 5.37
N GLN A 21 5.19 -2.23 5.61
CA GLN A 21 5.74 -3.39 4.93
C GLN A 21 5.12 -3.56 3.54
N GLU A 22 5.96 -3.85 2.55
CA GLU A 22 5.52 -4.30 1.23
C GLU A 22 5.11 -5.77 1.29
N ILE A 23 3.89 -6.06 0.84
CA ILE A 23 3.33 -7.40 0.75
C ILE A 23 2.81 -7.66 -0.66
N GLU A 24 2.87 -8.92 -1.06
CA GLU A 24 2.32 -9.38 -2.33
C GLU A 24 1.06 -10.17 -2.03
N ILE A 25 -0.04 -9.83 -2.68
CA ILE A 25 -1.32 -10.51 -2.51
C ILE A 25 -1.68 -11.13 -3.87
N GLU A 26 -1.87 -12.45 -3.86
CA GLU A 26 -2.25 -13.21 -5.05
C GLU A 26 -3.75 -13.12 -5.35
N ASN A 27 -4.56 -12.82 -4.34
CA ASN A 27 -6.02 -12.77 -4.45
C ASN A 27 -6.51 -11.30 -4.56
N ASP A 28 -6.84 -10.90 -5.78
CA ASP A 28 -7.24 -9.53 -6.10
C ASP A 28 -8.52 -9.09 -5.35
N ASP A 29 -9.50 -9.99 -5.13
CA ASP A 29 -10.73 -9.66 -4.38
C ASP A 29 -10.45 -9.28 -2.92
N ILE A 30 -9.51 -9.98 -2.27
CA ILE A 30 -9.10 -9.67 -0.90
C ILE A 30 -8.32 -8.37 -0.88
N ALA A 31 -7.42 -8.18 -1.83
CA ALA A 31 -6.62 -6.96 -1.93
C ALA A 31 -7.50 -5.72 -2.14
N GLU A 32 -8.51 -5.78 -3.03
CA GLU A 32 -9.44 -4.68 -3.29
C GLU A 32 -10.21 -4.29 -2.02
N ASN A 33 -10.76 -5.27 -1.30
CA ASN A 33 -11.43 -5.02 -0.02
C ASN A 33 -10.50 -4.35 1.00
N LEU A 34 -9.27 -4.84 1.13
CA LEU A 34 -8.30 -4.26 2.07
C LEU A 34 -7.83 -2.86 1.66
N VAL A 35 -7.81 -2.55 0.36
CA VAL A 35 -7.55 -1.19 -0.14
C VAL A 35 -8.75 -0.27 0.12
N ASP A 36 -9.98 -0.74 -0.11
CA ASP A 36 -11.21 0.03 0.14
C ASP A 36 -11.38 0.42 1.61
N ILE A 37 -11.07 -0.51 2.52
CA ILE A 37 -11.09 -0.28 3.97
C ILE A 37 -9.88 0.59 4.42
N GLY A 38 -8.89 0.81 3.54
CA GLY A 38 -7.72 1.64 3.82
C GLY A 38 -6.62 0.95 4.62
N TYR A 39 -6.55 -0.39 4.58
CA TYR A 39 -5.52 -1.18 5.23
C TYR A 39 -4.28 -1.33 4.34
N LEU A 40 -4.47 -1.27 3.03
CA LEU A 40 -3.43 -1.43 2.02
C LEU A 40 -3.38 -0.25 1.05
N LEU A 41 -2.19 -0.01 0.53
CA LEU A 41 -1.94 0.98 -0.52
C LEU A 41 -1.27 0.30 -1.71
N PRO A 42 -1.85 0.33 -2.92
CA PRO A 42 -1.20 -0.24 -4.11
C PRO A 42 0.14 0.46 -4.37
N VAL A 43 1.22 -0.31 -4.54
CA VAL A 43 2.56 0.26 -4.78
C VAL A 43 2.61 1.04 -6.10
N GLU A 44 1.81 0.64 -7.09
CA GLU A 44 1.63 1.38 -8.34
C GLU A 44 1.17 2.83 -8.09
N LYS A 45 0.30 3.06 -7.11
CA LYS A 45 -0.15 4.40 -6.71
C LYS A 45 0.93 5.17 -5.93
N THR A 46 1.79 4.50 -5.15
CA THR A 46 2.89 5.20 -4.46
C THR A 46 3.95 5.76 -5.41
N SER A 47 4.17 5.15 -6.58
CA SER A 47 5.11 5.69 -7.57
C SER A 47 4.56 6.93 -8.30
N GLU A 48 3.25 7.04 -8.44
CA GLU A 48 2.60 8.18 -9.09
C GLU A 48 2.48 9.40 -8.14
N GLU A 49 2.31 9.18 -6.83
CA GLU A 49 2.22 10.27 -5.85
C GLU A 49 3.58 10.78 -5.33
N LYS A 50 4.64 9.96 -5.35
CA LYS A 50 6.00 10.38 -4.97
C LYS A 50 6.67 11.30 -6.00
N GLY A 51 6.04 11.50 -7.16
CA GLY A 51 6.43 12.46 -8.20
C GLY A 51 5.94 13.90 -7.98
N LYS A 52 5.06 14.15 -6.99
CA LYS A 52 4.59 15.51 -6.63
C LYS A 52 5.12 15.97 -5.27
N SER A 53 6.41 15.75 -5.00
CA SER A 53 7.12 16.64 -4.06
C SER A 53 7.41 17.97 -4.76
N ALA A 54 6.35 18.76 -4.94
CA ALA A 54 6.46 20.18 -5.24
C ALA A 54 6.85 20.93 -3.95
N ARG A 55 8.09 20.77 -3.48
CA ARG A 55 8.69 21.76 -2.58
C ARG A 55 9.65 22.63 -3.39
N GLY A 56 9.04 23.54 -4.13
CA GLY A 56 9.75 24.64 -4.75
C GLY A 56 10.53 25.45 -3.70
N LYS A 57 11.73 25.84 -4.13
CA LYS A 57 12.17 27.24 -4.20
C LYS A 57 12.53 27.97 -2.88
N LYS A 58 13.82 28.34 -2.81
CA LYS A 58 14.48 29.41 -2.03
C LYS A 58 14.67 29.11 -0.53
N LYS A 59 15.83 29.33 0.09
CA LYS A 59 16.94 30.27 -0.18
C LYS A 59 18.29 29.56 -0.25
#